data_AF-A0A7V1LRK2-F1
#
_entry.id   AF-A0A7V1LRK2-F1
#
_cell.length_a   1.000
_cell.length_b   1.000
_cell.length_c   1.000
_cell.angle_alpha   90.00
_cell.angle_beta   90.00
_cell.angle_gamma   90.00
#
_symmetry.space_group_name_H-M   'P 1'
#
loop_
_entity.id
_entity.type
_entity.pdbx_description
1 polymer ?
#
loop_
_entity_poly.entity_id
_entity_poly.type
_entity_poly.pdbx_seq_one_letter_code
_entity_poly.pdbx_strand_id
1 'polypeptide(L)'
;MHIPDGYISPKVFVPFYLLFIPLFVKGIKKLRRQLNEEVLPLLSSLTALSFIIMMFNIPIPGGTSGHALGTALIAIIFGPWAGFMAICFVLLLQALLFGDGGITTYAINAIAMGYVASFSGYYTYKLLKNKIPKKLNYFLSGWVSIVLASVVVAIVLGIEPYIAKSASGVPIYFPYGLKITLPAIVGSHMLFFGVIEGLFTLFGVSYFKRYLDTGQGYKTIGVKKETSDMLLFFFVILLIMLLVPLGIITENPAWGEWNLSFFNEKLGFIPLGIKHFSTFYSAPLSGYALPGMSAVASYYLSAILAFFITTFIFYLFSRKRNVLFDKLFFVNYLLVIFAVVVSTNLYFILLFLIIALLLSGKDIFKLIWRTLAAILVFNLLSSIYFIITKNYTNLVVFNLRTFTILYFTLLAGKKLNLFAIFSFSPFISYTLTLAYSQIMNYLTTYEQMKQALDSRIVKKITLMNSYSILGYQINLFIKKTFENSKEITQAINSRTII
;
A
#
# COMPACT_ATOMS: atom_id res chain seq x y z
N MET A 1 -9.37 3.40 -16.96
CA MET A 1 -9.36 2.28 -17.91
C MET A 1 -9.18 0.93 -17.22
N HIS A 2 -9.28 0.87 -15.89
CA HIS A 2 -9.32 -0.39 -15.15
C HIS A 2 -10.45 -1.27 -15.63
N ILE A 3 -10.15 -2.56 -15.83
CA ILE A 3 -11.16 -3.56 -16.10
C ILE A 3 -11.64 -4.13 -14.75
N PRO A 4 -12.94 -4.04 -14.41
CA PRO A 4 -13.48 -4.58 -13.16
C PRO A 4 -13.70 -6.10 -13.23
N ASP A 5 -13.98 -6.71 -12.09
CA ASP A 5 -14.33 -8.13 -12.02
C ASP A 5 -15.66 -8.43 -12.72
N GLY A 6 -15.76 -9.60 -13.36
CA GLY A 6 -16.95 -10.01 -14.10
C GLY A 6 -17.08 -9.44 -15.52
N TYR A 7 -16.11 -8.66 -15.98
CA TYR A 7 -16.05 -8.15 -17.36
C TYR A 7 -15.33 -9.09 -18.32
N ILE A 8 -14.45 -9.94 -17.80
CA ILE A 8 -13.58 -10.82 -18.58
C ILE A 8 -13.84 -12.26 -18.18
N SER A 9 -13.93 -13.14 -19.18
CA SER A 9 -14.11 -14.57 -18.93
C SER A 9 -12.84 -15.23 -18.39
N PRO A 10 -12.93 -16.30 -17.59
CA PRO A 10 -11.78 -17.11 -17.17
C PRO A 10 -10.93 -17.61 -18.33
N LYS A 11 -11.54 -17.85 -19.49
CA LYS A 11 -10.85 -18.24 -20.73
C LYS A 11 -9.83 -17.20 -21.19
N VAL A 12 -10.05 -15.93 -20.86
CA VAL A 12 -9.16 -14.82 -21.23
C VAL A 12 -8.25 -14.43 -20.06
N PHE A 13 -8.78 -14.22 -18.85
CA PHE A 13 -7.92 -13.72 -17.76
C PHE A 13 -6.89 -14.76 -17.26
N VAL A 14 -7.17 -16.07 -17.33
CA VAL A 14 -6.21 -17.11 -16.90
C VAL A 14 -4.94 -17.11 -17.76
N PRO A 15 -5.00 -17.11 -19.11
CA PRO A 15 -3.82 -16.90 -19.95
C PRO A 15 -3.03 -15.63 -19.64
N PHE A 16 -3.71 -14.51 -19.35
CA PHE A 16 -3.02 -13.27 -18.98
C PHE A 16 -2.27 -13.41 -17.66
N TYR A 17 -2.79 -14.15 -16.69
CA TYR A 17 -2.05 -14.48 -15.46
C TYR A 17 -0.79 -15.31 -15.75
N LEU A 18 -0.87 -16.31 -16.64
CA LEU A 18 0.29 -17.11 -17.05
C LEU A 18 1.38 -16.24 -17.70
N LEU A 19 1.00 -15.22 -18.48
CA LEU A 19 1.94 -14.25 -19.06
C LEU A 19 2.46 -13.25 -18.03
N PHE A 20 1.62 -12.80 -17.11
CA PHE A 20 1.95 -11.77 -16.12
C PHE A 20 2.96 -12.25 -15.08
N ILE A 21 2.78 -13.46 -14.54
CA ILE A 21 3.64 -14.01 -13.47
C ILE A 21 5.14 -13.95 -13.81
N PRO A 22 5.63 -14.44 -14.96
CA PRO A 22 7.06 -14.36 -15.28
C PRO A 22 7.55 -12.93 -15.46
N LEU A 23 6.73 -12.03 -16.02
CA LEU A 23 7.05 -10.60 -16.14
C LEU A 23 7.18 -9.97 -14.75
N PHE A 24 6.24 -10.23 -13.86
CA PHE A 24 6.22 -9.72 -12.49
C PHE A 24 7.44 -10.21 -11.69
N VAL A 25 7.75 -11.51 -11.76
CA VAL A 25 8.95 -12.08 -11.10
C VAL A 25 10.23 -11.45 -11.63
N LYS A 26 10.34 -11.25 -12.94
CA LYS A 26 11.48 -10.56 -13.56
C LYS A 26 11.56 -9.09 -13.13
N GLY A 27 10.41 -8.42 -13.05
CA GLY A 27 10.27 -7.05 -12.57
C GLY A 27 10.76 -6.88 -11.13
N ILE A 28 10.35 -7.77 -10.21
CA ILE A 28 10.84 -7.77 -8.82
C ILE A 28 12.38 -7.92 -8.78
N LYS A 29 12.93 -8.86 -9.56
CA LYS A 29 14.39 -9.08 -9.60
C LYS A 29 15.15 -7.85 -10.11
N LYS A 30 14.60 -7.15 -11.10
CA LYS A 30 15.18 -5.92 -11.64
C LYS A 30 15.05 -4.74 -10.67
N LEU A 31 13.86 -4.53 -10.11
CA LEU A 31 13.57 -3.48 -9.14
C LEU A 31 14.49 -3.60 -7.90
N ARG A 32 14.63 -4.79 -7.32
CA ARG A 32 15.52 -5.03 -6.16
C ARG A 32 16.99 -4.69 -6.43
N ARG A 33 17.45 -4.72 -7.69
CA ARG A 33 18.82 -4.33 -8.06
C ARG A 33 18.97 -2.82 -8.22
N GLN A 34 17.88 -2.10 -8.46
CA GLN A 34 17.85 -0.64 -8.65
C GLN A 34 17.50 0.13 -7.37
N LEU A 35 16.84 -0.51 -6.40
CA LEU A 35 16.48 0.10 -5.12
C LEU A 35 17.70 0.30 -4.22
N ASN A 36 18.01 1.57 -3.96
CA ASN A 36 18.91 2.03 -2.90
C ASN A 36 18.21 3.10 -2.05
N GLU A 37 18.85 3.55 -0.96
CA GLU A 37 18.24 4.51 -0.01
C GLU A 37 17.93 5.88 -0.65
N GLU A 38 18.56 6.22 -1.76
CA GLU A 38 18.43 7.50 -2.45
C GLU A 38 17.29 7.49 -3.48
N VAL A 39 17.17 6.39 -4.23
CA VAL A 39 16.13 6.17 -5.26
C VAL A 39 14.77 5.93 -4.63
N LEU A 40 14.75 5.24 -3.49
CA LEU A 40 13.53 4.73 -2.89
C LEU A 40 12.50 5.83 -2.58
N PRO A 41 12.83 6.94 -1.88
CA PRO A 41 11.86 7.97 -1.57
C PRO A 41 11.20 8.55 -2.82
N LEU A 42 12.00 8.89 -3.84
CA LEU A 42 11.48 9.49 -5.07
C LEU A 42 10.61 8.52 -5.87
N LEU A 43 11.05 7.27 -6.02
CA LEU A 43 10.26 6.25 -6.71
C LEU A 43 8.93 5.97 -5.99
N SER A 44 8.95 5.87 -4.66
CA SER A 44 7.71 5.72 -3.88
C SER A 44 6.78 6.90 -4.01
N SER A 45 7.30 8.14 -3.95
CA SER A 45 6.47 9.34 -4.08
C SER A 45 5.86 9.48 -5.46
N LEU A 46 6.59 9.15 -6.53
CA LEU A 46 6.05 9.15 -7.89
C LEU A 46 5.04 8.02 -8.11
N THR A 47 5.22 6.88 -7.44
CA THR A 47 4.24 5.80 -7.47
C THR A 47 2.94 6.19 -6.76
N ALA A 48 3.06 6.83 -5.59
CA ALA A 48 1.91 7.38 -4.88
C ALA A 48 1.22 8.50 -5.68
N LEU A 49 1.99 9.35 -6.37
CA LEU A 49 1.44 10.34 -7.28
C LEU A 49 0.66 9.69 -8.43
N SER A 50 1.17 8.59 -8.97
CA SER A 50 0.46 7.81 -10.00
C SER A 50 -0.86 7.25 -9.47
N PHE A 51 -0.88 6.71 -8.24
CA PHE A 51 -2.12 6.31 -7.56
C PHE A 51 -3.12 7.47 -7.49
N ILE A 52 -2.68 8.63 -7.02
CA ILE A 52 -3.53 9.80 -6.85
C ILE A 52 -4.11 10.25 -8.19
N ILE A 53 -3.31 10.30 -9.25
CA ILE A 53 -3.76 10.69 -10.59
C ILE A 53 -4.77 9.69 -11.17
N MET A 54 -4.61 8.40 -10.87
CA MET A 54 -5.56 7.37 -11.31
C MET A 54 -6.91 7.43 -10.59
N MET A 55 -6.99 8.09 -9.43
CA MET A 55 -8.29 8.35 -8.76
C MET A 55 -9.18 9.33 -9.54
N PHE A 56 -8.62 10.11 -10.47
CA PHE A 56 -9.38 11.00 -11.35
C PHE A 56 -9.95 10.22 -12.55
N ASN A 57 -10.83 9.28 -12.26
CA ASN A 57 -11.46 8.45 -13.30
C ASN A 57 -12.72 9.14 -13.85
N ILE A 58 -12.85 9.10 -15.18
CA ILE A 58 -14.03 9.62 -15.89
C ILE A 58 -14.66 8.44 -16.63
N PRO A 59 -15.96 8.15 -16.47
CA PRO A 59 -16.61 7.04 -17.14
C PRO A 59 -16.63 7.25 -18.66
N ILE A 60 -16.30 6.19 -19.42
CA ILE A 60 -16.34 6.20 -20.88
C ILE A 60 -17.45 5.24 -21.35
N PRO A 61 -18.57 5.75 -21.88
CA PRO A 61 -19.61 4.92 -22.47
C PRO A 61 -19.05 4.00 -23.56
N GLY A 62 -19.41 2.72 -23.53
CA GLY A 62 -18.90 1.73 -24.49
C GLY A 62 -17.56 1.08 -24.10
N GLY A 63 -16.99 1.45 -22.95
CA GLY A 63 -15.71 0.97 -22.46
C GLY A 63 -15.67 0.78 -20.93
N THR A 64 -14.70 1.41 -20.28
CA THR A 64 -14.58 1.44 -18.80
C THR A 64 -14.50 2.89 -18.30
N SER A 65 -13.32 3.34 -17.93
CA SER A 65 -13.06 4.72 -17.52
C SER A 65 -11.81 5.23 -18.21
N GLY A 66 -11.56 6.54 -18.15
CA GLY A 66 -10.31 7.14 -18.59
C GLY A 66 -9.72 7.99 -17.48
N HIS A 67 -8.40 8.01 -17.40
CA HIS A 67 -7.61 8.79 -16.47
C HIS A 67 -6.16 8.81 -16.97
N ALA A 68 -5.34 9.71 -16.44
CA ALA A 68 -3.89 9.62 -16.63
C ALA A 68 -3.29 8.51 -15.74
N LEU A 69 -2.06 8.08 -16.04
CA LEU A 69 -1.38 6.97 -15.36
C LEU A 69 -0.09 7.40 -14.65
N GLY A 70 0.68 8.32 -15.23
CA GLY A 70 2.02 8.67 -14.77
C GLY A 70 3.10 7.61 -15.04
N THR A 71 2.78 6.55 -15.79
CA THR A 71 3.69 5.42 -15.99
C THR A 71 4.93 5.81 -16.80
N ALA A 72 4.75 6.60 -17.86
CA ALA A 72 5.86 7.01 -18.73
C ALA A 72 6.89 7.86 -17.96
N LEU A 73 6.41 8.75 -17.09
CA LEU A 73 7.26 9.56 -16.21
C LEU A 73 8.19 8.68 -15.38
N ILE A 74 7.64 7.70 -14.66
CA ILE A 74 8.42 6.78 -13.83
C ILE A 74 9.38 5.95 -14.68
N ALA A 75 8.90 5.44 -15.82
CA ALA A 75 9.68 4.61 -16.73
C ALA A 75 10.88 5.36 -17.31
N ILE A 76 10.72 6.63 -17.70
CA ILE A 76 11.80 7.46 -18.26
C ILE A 76 12.89 7.75 -17.21
N ILE A 77 12.51 8.00 -15.96
CA ILE A 77 13.44 8.34 -14.87
C ILE A 77 14.18 7.10 -14.35
N PHE A 78 13.47 6.01 -14.05
CA PHE A 78 14.04 4.84 -13.35
C PHE A 78 14.20 3.59 -14.23
N GLY A 79 13.72 3.66 -15.47
CA GLY A 79 13.67 2.54 -16.40
C GLY A 79 12.33 1.80 -16.40
N PRO A 80 12.08 1.02 -17.46
CA PRO A 80 10.75 0.47 -17.73
C PRO A 80 10.33 -0.63 -16.74
N TRP A 81 11.28 -1.34 -16.13
CA TRP A 81 10.98 -2.33 -15.09
C TRP A 81 10.52 -1.67 -13.78
N ALA A 82 11.09 -0.52 -13.41
CA ALA A 82 10.67 0.22 -12.23
C ALA A 82 9.27 0.82 -12.44
N GLY A 83 9.00 1.41 -13.62
CA GLY A 83 7.66 1.88 -14.00
C GLY A 83 6.61 0.77 -13.98
N PHE A 84 6.93 -0.40 -14.54
CA PHE A 84 6.04 -1.56 -14.53
C PHE A 84 5.69 -1.99 -13.09
N MET A 85 6.70 -2.12 -12.22
CA MET A 85 6.47 -2.56 -10.83
C MET A 85 5.73 -1.52 -10.00
N ALA A 86 6.01 -0.22 -10.21
CA ALA A 86 5.29 0.87 -9.56
C ALA A 86 3.79 0.77 -9.82
N ILE A 87 3.41 0.67 -11.09
CA ILE A 87 2.00 0.57 -11.48
C ILE A 87 1.39 -0.75 -11.01
N CYS A 88 2.12 -1.88 -11.03
CA CYS A 88 1.61 -3.13 -10.45
C CYS A 88 1.23 -2.96 -8.98
N PHE A 89 2.06 -2.31 -8.17
CA PHE A 89 1.75 -2.10 -6.76
C PHE A 89 0.56 -1.16 -6.56
N VAL A 90 0.42 -0.13 -7.40
CA VAL A 90 -0.75 0.75 -7.38
C VAL A 90 -2.02 -0.02 -7.70
N LEU A 91 -2.04 -0.73 -8.83
CA LEU A 91 -3.20 -1.52 -9.27
C LEU A 91 -3.59 -2.59 -8.26
N LEU A 92 -2.61 -3.20 -7.59
CA LEU A 92 -2.85 -4.19 -6.56
C LEU A 92 -3.60 -3.57 -5.37
N LEU A 93 -3.20 -2.36 -4.95
CA LEU A 93 -3.88 -1.64 -3.88
C LEU A 93 -5.27 -1.17 -4.30
N GLN A 94 -5.42 -0.67 -5.52
CA GLN A 94 -6.71 -0.23 -6.06
C GLN A 94 -7.72 -1.38 -6.08
N ALA A 95 -7.32 -2.56 -6.60
CA ALA A 95 -8.20 -3.73 -6.61
C ALA A 95 -8.54 -4.26 -5.21
N LEU A 96 -7.57 -4.32 -4.28
CA LEU A 96 -7.74 -4.97 -2.97
C LEU A 96 -8.26 -4.06 -1.85
N LEU A 97 -8.18 -2.74 -2.00
CA LEU A 97 -8.64 -1.81 -0.96
C LEU A 97 -9.83 -0.99 -1.45
N PHE A 98 -9.79 -0.57 -2.71
CA PHE A 98 -10.69 0.45 -3.24
C PHE A 98 -11.70 -0.09 -4.25
N GLY A 99 -11.54 -1.33 -4.70
CA GLY A 99 -12.42 -1.94 -5.71
C GLY A 99 -12.31 -1.31 -7.09
N ASP A 100 -11.31 -0.45 -7.33
CA ASP A 100 -11.06 0.19 -8.63
C ASP A 100 -10.20 -0.76 -9.47
N GLY A 101 -10.88 -1.50 -10.35
CA GLY A 101 -10.34 -2.65 -11.06
C GLY A 101 -10.56 -3.98 -10.33
N GLY A 102 -10.48 -5.07 -11.09
CA GLY A 102 -10.78 -6.42 -10.59
C GLY A 102 -9.57 -7.23 -10.15
N ILE A 103 -9.77 -8.16 -9.23
CA ILE A 103 -8.78 -9.15 -8.81
C ILE A 103 -8.57 -10.17 -9.94
N THR A 104 -9.64 -10.64 -10.58
CA THR A 104 -9.55 -11.58 -11.72
C THR A 104 -8.92 -10.94 -12.95
N THR A 105 -9.07 -9.63 -13.11
CA THR A 105 -8.56 -8.88 -14.26
C THR A 105 -7.24 -8.15 -13.95
N TYR A 106 -6.72 -8.27 -12.73
CA TYR A 106 -5.48 -7.62 -12.30
C TYR A 106 -4.30 -7.89 -13.25
N ALA A 107 -4.12 -9.12 -13.72
CA ALA A 107 -3.06 -9.45 -14.66
C ALA A 107 -3.17 -8.67 -16.00
N ILE A 108 -4.38 -8.49 -16.51
CA ILE A 108 -4.63 -7.74 -17.75
C ILE A 108 -4.36 -6.25 -17.51
N ASN A 109 -4.90 -5.70 -16.43
CA ASN A 109 -4.68 -4.31 -16.02
C ASN A 109 -3.18 -4.03 -15.86
N ALA A 110 -2.46 -4.91 -15.17
CA ALA A 110 -1.02 -4.79 -14.93
C ALA A 110 -0.18 -4.94 -16.20
N ILE A 111 -0.59 -5.79 -17.15
CA ILE A 111 0.07 -5.89 -18.45
C ILE A 111 -0.17 -4.63 -19.27
N ALA A 112 -1.40 -4.13 -19.36
CA ALA A 112 -1.72 -2.97 -20.17
C ALA A 112 -1.12 -1.67 -19.59
N MET A 113 -1.50 -1.31 -18.37
CA MET A 113 -1.11 -0.04 -17.74
C MET A 113 0.27 -0.10 -17.08
N GLY A 114 0.72 -1.28 -16.66
CA GLY A 114 2.05 -1.44 -16.10
C GLY A 114 3.09 -1.74 -17.16
N TYR A 115 3.00 -2.90 -17.81
CA TYR A 115 4.06 -3.38 -18.69
C TYR A 115 4.09 -2.62 -20.02
N VAL A 116 2.98 -2.62 -20.76
CA VAL A 116 2.90 -2.01 -22.10
C VAL A 116 3.14 -0.51 -22.00
N ALA A 117 2.43 0.20 -21.12
CA ALA A 117 2.61 1.65 -20.95
C ALA A 117 4.06 2.03 -20.58
N SER A 118 4.64 1.35 -19.60
CA SER A 118 6.02 1.63 -19.15
C SER A 118 7.05 1.39 -20.24
N PHE A 119 6.94 0.25 -20.95
CA PHE A 119 7.89 -0.10 -22.00
C PHE A 119 7.73 0.80 -23.23
N SER A 120 6.50 1.04 -23.68
CA SER A 120 6.27 1.88 -24.84
C SER A 120 6.67 3.33 -24.58
N GLY A 121 6.36 3.89 -23.42
CA GLY A 121 6.81 5.23 -23.04
C GLY A 121 8.33 5.35 -23.00
N TYR A 122 9.01 4.40 -22.35
CA TYR A 122 10.47 4.38 -22.26
C TYR A 122 11.17 4.23 -23.62
N TYR A 123 10.71 3.29 -24.45
CA TYR A 123 11.33 3.06 -25.75
C TYR A 123 10.99 4.16 -26.76
N THR A 124 9.79 4.76 -26.71
CA THR A 124 9.47 5.96 -27.49
C THR A 124 10.45 7.08 -27.14
N TYR A 125 10.66 7.32 -25.84
CA TYR A 125 11.64 8.31 -25.37
C TYR A 125 13.04 8.03 -25.92
N LYS A 126 13.49 6.78 -25.87
CA LYS A 126 14.82 6.37 -26.33
C LYS A 126 14.98 6.47 -27.85
N LEU A 127 13.96 6.07 -28.62
CA LEU A 127 13.99 6.04 -30.09
C LEU A 127 13.93 7.45 -30.70
N LEU A 128 13.19 8.36 -30.07
CA LEU A 128 13.06 9.75 -30.50
C LEU A 128 14.13 10.66 -29.91
N LYS A 129 14.98 10.14 -29.03
CA LYS A 129 16.11 10.87 -28.45
C LYS A 129 17.01 11.39 -29.58
N ASN A 130 17.32 12.68 -29.56
CA ASN A 130 18.12 13.40 -30.55
C ASN A 130 17.49 13.51 -31.96
N LYS A 131 16.28 13.01 -32.19
CA LYS A 131 15.57 13.16 -33.48
C LYS A 131 14.58 14.32 -33.48
N ILE A 132 14.10 14.71 -32.31
CA ILE A 132 13.10 15.76 -32.12
C ILE A 132 13.43 16.60 -30.86
N PRO A 133 12.81 17.79 -30.69
CA PRO A 133 13.00 18.60 -29.49
C PRO A 133 12.67 17.83 -28.19
N LYS A 134 13.50 18.00 -27.15
CA LYS A 134 13.39 17.24 -25.88
C LYS A 134 11.99 17.28 -25.27
N LYS A 135 11.35 18.46 -25.22
CA LYS A 135 10.01 18.64 -24.67
C LYS A 135 8.95 17.85 -25.45
N LEU A 136 9.01 17.90 -26.79
CA LEU A 136 8.11 17.14 -27.65
C LEU A 136 8.31 15.63 -27.48
N ASN A 137 9.56 15.18 -27.30
CA ASN A 137 9.84 13.77 -27.00
C ASN A 137 9.17 13.31 -25.69
N TYR A 138 9.30 14.09 -24.61
CA TYR A 138 8.65 13.76 -23.33
C TYR A 138 7.13 13.67 -23.46
N PHE A 139 6.52 14.62 -24.17
CA PHE A 139 5.09 14.61 -24.45
C PHE A 139 4.66 13.37 -25.23
N LEU A 140 5.31 13.09 -26.37
CA LEU A 140 4.98 11.95 -27.21
C LEU A 140 5.20 10.62 -26.48
N SER A 141 6.20 10.54 -25.60
CA SER A 141 6.45 9.34 -24.79
C SER A 141 5.31 9.07 -23.81
N GLY A 142 4.79 10.11 -23.14
CA GLY A 142 3.61 9.99 -22.29
C GLY A 142 2.35 9.63 -23.08
N TRP A 143 2.11 10.31 -24.20
CA TRP A 143 0.97 10.07 -25.06
C TRP A 143 0.95 8.65 -25.63
N VAL A 144 2.06 8.17 -26.20
CA VAL A 144 2.17 6.80 -26.75
C VAL A 144 2.02 5.75 -25.65
N SER A 145 2.55 6.02 -24.46
CA SER A 145 2.43 5.14 -23.30
C SER A 145 0.98 4.78 -23.00
N ILE A 146 0.14 5.79 -22.77
CA ILE A 146 -1.26 5.56 -22.39
C ILE A 146 -2.14 5.11 -23.57
N VAL A 147 -1.87 5.58 -24.79
CA VAL A 147 -2.64 5.15 -25.98
C VAL A 147 -2.41 3.67 -26.27
N LEU A 148 -1.18 3.17 -26.19
CA LEU A 148 -0.95 1.73 -26.39
C LEU A 148 -1.52 0.88 -25.25
N ALA A 149 -1.51 1.37 -24.02
CA ALA A 149 -2.19 0.71 -22.91
C ALA A 149 -3.70 0.61 -23.17
N SER A 150 -4.33 1.68 -23.65
CA SER A 150 -5.76 1.73 -23.94
C SER A 150 -6.16 0.81 -25.11
N VAL A 151 -5.30 0.67 -26.13
CA VAL A 151 -5.48 -0.30 -27.22
C VAL A 151 -5.54 -1.73 -26.67
N VAL A 152 -4.63 -2.11 -25.76
CA VAL A 152 -4.64 -3.45 -25.16
C VAL A 152 -5.94 -3.70 -24.40
N VAL A 153 -6.37 -2.75 -23.55
CA VAL A 153 -7.63 -2.87 -22.81
C VAL A 153 -8.83 -2.96 -23.75
N ALA A 154 -8.88 -2.13 -24.79
CA ALA A 154 -9.98 -2.10 -25.75
C ALA A 154 -10.09 -3.40 -26.56
N ILE A 155 -8.96 -3.99 -26.96
CA ILE A 155 -8.94 -5.28 -27.66
C ILE A 155 -9.42 -6.40 -26.74
N VAL A 156 -8.91 -6.47 -25.51
CA VAL A 156 -9.29 -7.52 -24.55
C VAL A 156 -10.78 -7.46 -24.24
N LEU A 157 -11.31 -6.27 -23.96
CA LEU A 157 -12.74 -6.08 -23.74
C LEU A 157 -13.57 -6.40 -24.99
N GLY A 158 -13.22 -5.82 -26.14
CA GLY A 158 -14.01 -5.93 -27.36
C GLY A 158 -14.05 -7.34 -27.97
N ILE A 159 -13.17 -8.24 -27.55
CA ILE A 159 -13.15 -9.65 -27.96
C ILE A 159 -14.11 -10.52 -27.12
N GLU A 160 -14.41 -10.14 -25.87
CA GLU A 160 -15.23 -10.97 -24.96
C GLU A 160 -16.58 -11.43 -25.52
N PRO A 161 -17.39 -10.58 -26.20
CA PRO A 161 -18.68 -11.02 -26.77
C PRO A 161 -18.54 -12.16 -27.79
N TYR A 162 -17.36 -12.31 -28.42
CA TYR A 162 -17.10 -13.36 -29.40
C TYR A 162 -16.61 -14.66 -28.74
N ILE A 163 -16.00 -14.58 -27.56
CA ILE A 163 -15.44 -15.74 -26.82
C ILE A 163 -16.46 -16.33 -25.85
N ALA A 164 -17.21 -15.49 -25.14
CA ALA A 164 -18.04 -15.88 -24.02
C ALA A 164 -19.48 -15.38 -24.20
N LYS A 165 -20.24 -16.14 -25.00
CA LYS A 165 -21.66 -15.95 -25.30
C LYS A 165 -22.49 -17.17 -24.90
N SER A 166 -23.76 -16.96 -24.55
CA SER A 166 -24.73 -18.02 -24.30
C SER A 166 -25.05 -18.81 -25.59
N ALA A 167 -25.76 -19.92 -25.46
CA ALA A 167 -26.28 -20.67 -26.61
C ALA A 167 -27.20 -19.81 -27.51
N SER A 168 -27.87 -18.80 -26.95
CA SER A 168 -28.69 -17.82 -27.66
C SER A 168 -27.90 -16.62 -28.22
N GLY A 169 -26.57 -16.61 -28.08
CA GLY A 169 -25.71 -15.54 -28.58
C GLY A 169 -25.59 -14.30 -27.69
N VAL A 170 -26.18 -14.32 -26.49
CA VAL A 170 -26.12 -13.19 -25.53
C VAL A 170 -24.75 -13.17 -24.84
N PRO A 171 -24.05 -12.02 -24.79
CA PRO A 171 -22.78 -11.91 -24.08
C PRO A 171 -22.90 -12.22 -22.59
N ILE A 172 -21.97 -13.03 -22.06
CA ILE A 172 -21.98 -13.47 -20.64
C ILE A 172 -21.23 -12.48 -19.73
N TYR A 173 -20.21 -11.81 -20.27
CA TYR A 173 -19.34 -10.88 -19.55
C TYR A 173 -19.46 -9.46 -20.12
N PHE A 174 -18.39 -8.87 -20.66
CA PHE A 174 -18.48 -7.56 -21.31
C PHE A 174 -19.31 -7.62 -22.61
N PRO A 175 -20.30 -6.74 -22.79
CA PRO A 175 -21.31 -6.90 -23.84
C PRO A 175 -20.96 -6.27 -25.18
N TYR A 176 -19.98 -5.35 -25.24
CA TYR A 176 -19.68 -4.60 -26.45
C TYR A 176 -18.51 -5.17 -27.23
N GLY A 177 -18.69 -5.24 -28.56
CA GLY A 177 -17.64 -5.69 -29.47
C GLY A 177 -16.65 -4.59 -29.83
N LEU A 178 -15.57 -4.98 -30.52
CA LEU A 178 -14.49 -4.09 -30.98
C LEU A 178 -14.96 -2.80 -31.68
N LYS A 179 -16.06 -2.85 -32.45
CA LYS A 179 -16.59 -1.68 -33.18
C LYS A 179 -17.03 -0.52 -32.26
N ILE A 180 -17.46 -0.83 -31.05
CA ILE A 180 -17.89 0.16 -30.05
C ILE A 180 -16.73 0.47 -29.11
N THR A 181 -16.07 -0.57 -28.62
CA THR A 181 -15.08 -0.46 -27.54
C THR A 181 -13.78 0.17 -28.00
N LEU A 182 -13.33 -0.12 -29.24
CA LEU A 182 -12.08 0.44 -29.75
C LEU A 182 -12.18 1.96 -29.93
N PRO A 183 -13.19 2.54 -30.63
CA PRO A 183 -13.33 3.99 -30.70
C PRO A 183 -13.57 4.63 -29.34
N ALA A 184 -14.37 4.02 -28.47
CA ALA A 184 -14.67 4.56 -27.15
C ALA A 184 -13.41 4.70 -26.28
N ILE A 185 -12.66 3.61 -26.09
CA ILE A 185 -11.50 3.59 -25.20
C ILE A 185 -10.29 4.23 -25.89
N VAL A 186 -9.95 3.82 -27.10
CA VAL A 186 -8.75 4.35 -27.77
C VAL A 186 -8.95 5.81 -28.15
N GLY A 187 -10.12 6.19 -28.67
CA GLY A 187 -10.40 7.58 -29.06
C GLY A 187 -10.35 8.55 -27.89
N SER A 188 -10.98 8.22 -26.76
CA SER A 188 -10.91 9.06 -25.55
C SER A 188 -9.48 9.18 -25.01
N HIS A 189 -8.70 8.10 -25.01
CA HIS A 189 -7.30 8.13 -24.55
C HIS A 189 -6.37 8.78 -25.57
N MET A 190 -6.71 8.81 -26.86
CA MET A 190 -5.95 9.50 -27.88
C MET A 190 -6.15 11.01 -27.80
N LEU A 191 -7.40 11.45 -27.62
CA LEU A 191 -7.81 12.85 -27.72
C LEU A 191 -7.70 13.60 -26.38
N PHE A 192 -8.04 12.98 -25.25
CA PHE A 192 -8.11 13.64 -23.95
C PHE A 192 -7.01 13.14 -23.01
N PHE A 193 -7.09 11.87 -22.58
CA PHE A 193 -6.18 11.36 -21.53
C PHE A 193 -4.72 11.27 -22.00
N GLY A 194 -4.49 11.06 -23.30
CA GLY A 194 -3.17 11.06 -23.92
C GLY A 194 -2.51 12.42 -23.89
N VAL A 195 -3.29 13.48 -24.12
CA VAL A 195 -2.80 14.86 -24.03
C VAL A 195 -2.42 15.18 -22.59
N ILE A 196 -3.28 14.79 -21.63
CA ILE A 196 -3.03 14.98 -20.20
C ILE A 196 -1.77 14.20 -19.76
N GLU A 197 -1.65 12.91 -20.11
CA GLU A 197 -0.49 12.08 -19.77
C GLU A 197 0.79 12.60 -20.44
N GLY A 198 0.69 13.08 -21.69
CA GLY A 198 1.80 13.69 -22.41
C GLY A 198 2.28 14.97 -21.73
N LEU A 199 1.37 15.87 -21.35
CA LEU A 199 1.72 17.08 -20.60
C LEU A 199 2.31 16.73 -19.23
N PHE A 200 1.67 15.81 -18.51
CA PHE A 200 2.13 15.35 -17.21
C PHE A 200 3.55 14.77 -17.28
N THR A 201 3.83 13.93 -18.28
CA THR A 201 5.16 13.36 -18.53
C THR A 201 6.17 14.44 -18.92
N LEU A 202 5.77 15.40 -19.78
CA LEU A 202 6.61 16.53 -20.17
C LEU A 202 7.03 17.35 -18.96
N PHE A 203 6.09 17.77 -18.13
CA PHE A 203 6.36 18.60 -16.96
C PHE A 203 7.17 17.83 -15.92
N GLY A 204 6.76 16.59 -15.61
CA GLY A 204 7.44 15.74 -14.64
C GLY A 204 8.89 15.45 -15.06
N VAL A 205 9.12 14.98 -16.29
CA VAL A 205 10.48 14.66 -16.76
C VAL A 205 11.32 15.94 -16.86
N SER A 206 10.76 17.06 -17.33
CA SER A 206 11.50 18.33 -17.40
C SER A 206 11.90 18.82 -16.02
N TYR A 207 11.04 18.66 -15.02
CA TYR A 207 11.35 18.99 -13.64
C TYR A 207 12.46 18.10 -13.09
N PHE A 208 12.32 16.77 -13.12
CA PHE A 208 13.31 15.86 -12.54
C PHE A 208 14.64 15.81 -13.29
N LYS A 209 14.62 15.97 -14.61
CA LYS A 209 15.85 15.91 -15.40
C LYS A 209 16.72 17.15 -15.24
N ARG A 210 16.16 18.31 -14.87
CA ARG A 210 16.97 19.47 -14.43
C ARG A 210 17.87 19.12 -13.24
N TYR A 211 17.45 18.23 -12.36
CA TYR A 211 18.27 17.72 -11.24
C TYR A 211 19.24 16.61 -11.66
N LEU A 212 18.95 15.87 -12.74
CA LEU A 212 19.79 14.76 -13.21
C LEU A 212 20.88 15.19 -14.20
N ASP A 213 20.62 16.19 -15.06
CA ASP A 213 21.54 16.66 -16.11
C ASP A 213 22.60 17.65 -15.59
N THR A 214 22.49 18.20 -14.37
CA THR A 214 23.48 19.11 -13.72
C THR A 214 24.75 18.39 -13.22
N GLY A 215 25.00 17.16 -13.65
CA GLY A 215 26.19 16.38 -13.26
C GLY A 215 26.05 15.57 -11.97
N GLN A 216 24.86 15.54 -11.34
CA GLN A 216 24.54 14.69 -10.18
C GLN A 216 23.99 13.30 -10.61
N GLY A 217 24.58 12.71 -11.64
CA GLY A 217 24.19 11.38 -12.09
C GLY A 217 24.74 10.29 -11.17
N TYR A 218 23.93 9.82 -10.20
CA TYR A 218 24.09 8.57 -9.40
C TYR A 218 25.52 8.11 -9.04
N LYS A 219 26.45 9.06 -8.89
CA LYS A 219 27.78 8.89 -8.31
C LYS A 219 27.96 10.07 -7.37
N THR A 220 28.16 9.73 -6.10
CA THR A 220 28.48 10.63 -4.97
C THR A 220 27.42 11.69 -4.64
N ILE A 221 26.45 11.31 -3.80
CA ILE A 221 25.60 12.26 -3.07
C ILE A 221 26.43 12.93 -1.98
N GLY A 222 26.92 14.13 -2.31
CA GLY A 222 27.20 15.20 -1.36
C GLY A 222 26.34 16.40 -1.76
N VAL A 223 25.04 16.36 -1.43
CA VAL A 223 24.10 17.43 -1.81
C VAL A 223 24.11 18.54 -0.76
N LYS A 224 24.52 19.75 -1.17
CA LYS A 224 23.98 20.99 -0.59
C LYS A 224 22.54 21.12 -1.10
N LYS A 225 21.60 20.97 -0.16
CA LYS A 225 20.15 20.91 -0.40
C LYS A 225 19.62 22.34 -0.51
N GLU A 226 19.29 22.83 -1.70
CA GLU A 226 18.43 24.01 -1.80
C GLU A 226 16.99 23.60 -1.48
N THR A 227 16.48 24.13 -0.38
CA THR A 227 15.20 23.78 0.25
C THR A 227 13.99 24.18 -0.60
N SER A 228 14.12 25.16 -1.49
CA SER A 228 13.07 25.70 -2.38
C SER A 228 12.51 24.68 -3.37
N ASP A 229 13.38 23.83 -3.89
CA ASP A 229 13.06 22.90 -4.97
C ASP A 229 12.28 21.70 -4.47
N MET A 230 12.68 21.14 -3.32
CA MET A 230 11.92 20.11 -2.60
C MET A 230 10.55 20.64 -2.15
N LEU A 231 10.48 21.91 -1.71
CA LEU A 231 9.23 22.58 -1.36
C LEU A 231 8.29 22.70 -2.57
N LEU A 232 8.80 23.02 -3.76
CA LEU A 232 7.99 23.07 -4.98
C LEU A 232 7.42 21.69 -5.36
N PHE A 233 8.18 20.61 -5.22
CA PHE A 233 7.68 19.25 -5.46
C PHE A 233 6.55 18.87 -4.49
N PHE A 234 6.76 19.10 -3.20
CA PHE A 234 5.72 18.86 -2.20
C PHE A 234 4.51 19.77 -2.40
N PHE A 235 4.72 21.01 -2.86
CA PHE A 235 3.65 21.92 -3.24
C PHE A 235 2.85 21.41 -4.45
N VAL A 236 3.50 20.86 -5.48
CA VAL A 236 2.82 20.25 -6.63
C VAL A 236 2.04 19.00 -6.21
N ILE A 237 2.60 18.14 -5.36
CA ILE A 237 1.86 17.02 -4.77
C ILE A 237 0.66 17.53 -3.97
N LEU A 238 0.84 18.54 -3.12
CA LEU A 238 -0.22 19.13 -2.32
C LEU A 238 -1.33 19.74 -3.20
N LEU A 239 -0.96 20.41 -4.29
CA LEU A 239 -1.89 20.97 -5.25
C LEU A 239 -2.69 19.87 -5.97
N ILE A 240 -2.03 18.79 -6.39
CA ILE A 240 -2.71 17.62 -6.98
C ILE A 240 -3.60 16.94 -5.94
N MET A 241 -3.16 16.84 -4.68
CA MET A 241 -3.98 16.33 -3.57
C MET A 241 -5.23 17.18 -3.37
N LEU A 242 -5.13 18.51 -3.41
CA LEU A 242 -6.28 19.42 -3.33
C LEU A 242 -7.28 19.22 -4.46
N LEU A 243 -6.82 18.75 -5.62
CA LEU A 243 -7.67 18.47 -6.77
C LEU A 243 -8.33 17.09 -6.70
N VAL A 244 -7.90 16.17 -5.81
CA VAL A 244 -8.43 14.80 -5.69
C VAL A 244 -9.97 14.71 -5.65
N PRO A 245 -10.70 15.60 -4.97
CA PRO A 245 -12.16 15.59 -4.98
C PRO A 245 -12.80 15.81 -6.36
N LEU A 246 -12.06 16.30 -7.36
CA LEU A 246 -12.55 16.37 -8.75
C LEU A 246 -12.89 14.98 -9.32
N GLY A 247 -12.33 13.91 -8.77
CA GLY A 247 -12.72 12.53 -9.11
C GLY A 247 -14.16 12.18 -8.74
N ILE A 248 -14.84 13.00 -7.93
CA ILE A 248 -16.23 12.80 -7.49
C ILE A 248 -17.23 13.58 -8.37
N ILE A 249 -16.76 14.41 -9.32
CA ILE A 249 -17.62 15.30 -10.12
C ILE A 249 -18.59 14.54 -11.03
N THR A 250 -18.30 13.28 -11.35
CA THR A 250 -19.18 12.47 -12.19
C THR A 250 -20.15 11.68 -11.31
N GLU A 251 -21.45 11.94 -11.45
CA GLU A 251 -22.53 11.22 -10.75
C GLU A 251 -22.60 9.72 -11.08
N ASN A 252 -21.93 9.29 -12.16
CA ASN A 252 -21.91 7.89 -12.60
C ASN A 252 -20.58 7.23 -12.20
N PRO A 253 -20.60 6.05 -11.54
CA PRO A 253 -19.39 5.28 -11.28
C PRO A 253 -18.67 4.92 -12.59
N ALA A 254 -17.38 4.57 -12.52
CA ALA A 254 -16.69 3.98 -13.65
C ALA A 254 -17.47 2.75 -14.18
N TRP A 255 -17.48 2.52 -15.50
CA TRP A 255 -18.18 1.38 -16.12
C TRP A 255 -17.74 0.06 -15.46
N GLY A 256 -18.67 -0.60 -14.75
CA GLY A 256 -18.42 -1.85 -14.01
C GLY A 256 -18.30 -1.74 -12.50
N GLU A 257 -18.35 -0.52 -11.96
CA GLU A 257 -18.72 -0.22 -10.57
C GLU A 257 -20.21 0.13 -10.45
N TRP A 258 -20.97 -0.06 -11.53
CA TRP A 258 -22.39 0.25 -11.60
C TRP A 258 -23.22 -0.72 -10.78
N ASN A 259 -24.28 -0.19 -10.17
CA ASN A 259 -25.28 -1.03 -9.53
C ASN A 259 -25.93 -1.94 -10.59
N LEU A 260 -26.31 -3.16 -10.19
CA LEU A 260 -26.90 -4.16 -11.08
C LEU A 260 -28.15 -3.63 -11.80
N SER A 261 -28.89 -2.71 -11.17
CA SER A 261 -30.05 -2.02 -11.75
C SER A 261 -29.70 -1.21 -13.01
N PHE A 262 -28.53 -0.58 -13.07
CA PHE A 262 -28.10 0.24 -14.20
C PHE A 262 -27.81 -0.63 -15.44
N PHE A 263 -27.21 -1.81 -15.26
CA PHE A 263 -27.00 -2.75 -16.36
C PHE A 263 -28.34 -3.20 -16.95
N ASN A 264 -29.30 -3.51 -16.09
CA ASN A 264 -30.63 -3.90 -16.52
C ASN A 264 -31.34 -2.78 -17.30
N GLU A 265 -31.20 -1.53 -16.86
CA GLU A 265 -31.78 -0.36 -17.55
C GLU A 265 -31.15 -0.12 -18.93
N LYS A 266 -29.81 -0.19 -19.05
CA LYS A 266 -29.12 0.13 -20.31
C LYS A 266 -29.05 -1.01 -21.33
N LEU A 267 -28.95 -2.25 -20.85
CA LEU A 267 -28.77 -3.42 -21.72
C LEU A 267 -30.02 -4.27 -21.85
N GLY A 268 -31.02 -4.08 -20.98
CA GLY A 268 -32.21 -4.95 -20.88
C GLY A 268 -31.94 -6.31 -20.21
N PHE A 269 -30.69 -6.57 -19.78
CA PHE A 269 -30.31 -7.75 -19.02
C PHE A 269 -29.05 -7.48 -18.18
N ILE A 270 -28.76 -8.36 -17.22
CA ILE A 270 -27.54 -8.30 -16.41
C ILE A 270 -26.61 -9.45 -16.87
N PRO A 271 -25.40 -9.15 -17.39
CA PRO A 271 -24.42 -10.18 -17.71
C PRO A 271 -24.12 -11.08 -16.50
N LEU A 272 -24.16 -12.39 -16.71
CA LEU A 272 -24.00 -13.39 -15.65
C LEU A 272 -22.66 -13.28 -14.92
N GLY A 273 -21.59 -12.92 -15.64
CA GLY A 273 -20.27 -12.70 -15.05
C GLY A 273 -20.31 -11.61 -13.98
N ILE A 274 -20.89 -10.45 -14.31
CA ILE A 274 -21.01 -9.30 -13.39
C ILE A 274 -21.82 -9.69 -12.16
N LYS A 275 -22.97 -10.38 -12.35
CA LYS A 275 -23.83 -10.83 -11.25
C LYS A 275 -23.13 -11.79 -10.30
N HIS A 276 -22.31 -12.70 -10.81
CA HIS A 276 -21.59 -13.67 -9.99
C HIS A 276 -20.45 -13.01 -9.20
N PHE A 277 -19.67 -12.14 -9.86
CA PHE A 277 -18.50 -11.52 -9.23
C PHE A 277 -18.86 -10.42 -8.23
N SER A 278 -20.00 -9.73 -8.39
CA SER A 278 -20.48 -8.76 -7.40
C SER A 278 -20.70 -9.35 -6.00
N THR A 279 -20.88 -10.67 -5.90
CA THR A 279 -21.03 -11.38 -4.61
C THR A 279 -19.75 -12.01 -4.07
N PHE A 280 -18.69 -12.12 -4.88
CA PHE A 280 -17.50 -12.89 -4.52
C PHE A 280 -16.52 -12.09 -3.65
N TYR A 281 -16.31 -10.82 -3.98
CA TYR A 281 -15.39 -9.96 -3.26
C TYR A 281 -15.92 -8.51 -3.22
N SER A 282 -15.96 -7.94 -2.02
CA SER A 282 -16.24 -6.53 -1.79
C SER A 282 -15.02 -5.87 -1.14
N ALA A 283 -14.49 -4.85 -1.81
CA ALA A 283 -13.40 -4.06 -1.29
C ALA A 283 -13.85 -3.29 -0.03
N PRO A 284 -13.01 -3.20 1.01
CA PRO A 284 -13.39 -2.58 2.28
C PRO A 284 -13.63 -1.08 2.16
N LEU A 285 -12.96 -0.40 1.23
CA LEU A 285 -13.06 1.04 0.96
C LEU A 285 -13.51 1.28 -0.49
N SER A 286 -14.52 0.51 -0.93
CA SER A 286 -15.02 0.56 -2.31
C SER A 286 -15.32 1.99 -2.75
N GLY A 287 -14.87 2.38 -3.95
CA GLY A 287 -15.05 3.73 -4.48
C GLY A 287 -14.36 4.82 -3.66
N TYR A 288 -13.31 4.47 -2.90
CA TYR A 288 -12.56 5.37 -2.03
C TYR A 288 -13.39 5.97 -0.88
N ALA A 289 -14.53 5.34 -0.54
CA ALA A 289 -15.42 5.78 0.52
C ALA A 289 -15.04 5.19 1.89
N LEU A 290 -15.02 6.04 2.92
CA LEU A 290 -14.81 5.64 4.31
C LEU A 290 -16.14 5.72 5.09
N PRO A 291 -16.59 4.64 5.76
CA PRO A 291 -17.83 4.65 6.51
C PRO A 291 -17.88 5.77 7.55
N GLY A 292 -18.97 6.54 7.56
CA GLY A 292 -19.17 7.65 8.52
C GLY A 292 -18.43 8.94 8.18
N MET A 293 -17.84 9.06 6.98
CA MET A 293 -17.15 10.27 6.52
C MET A 293 -17.79 10.86 5.27
N SER A 294 -17.59 12.16 5.03
CA SER A 294 -18.00 12.78 3.76
C SER A 294 -17.20 12.21 2.59
N ALA A 295 -17.75 12.25 1.37
CA ALA A 295 -17.08 11.75 0.17
C ALA A 295 -15.71 12.42 -0.05
N VAL A 296 -15.66 13.75 0.11
CA VAL A 296 -14.43 14.55 0.00
C VAL A 296 -13.37 14.11 1.03
N ALA A 297 -13.76 13.98 2.31
CA ALA A 297 -12.82 13.56 3.35
C ALA A 297 -12.33 12.12 3.14
N SER A 298 -13.20 11.24 2.63
CA SER A 298 -12.87 9.85 2.32
C SER A 298 -11.82 9.74 1.22
N TYR A 299 -11.94 10.56 0.17
CA TYR A 299 -10.98 10.61 -0.93
C TYR A 299 -9.59 11.10 -0.47
N TYR A 300 -9.53 12.16 0.34
CA TYR A 300 -8.25 12.63 0.91
C TYR A 300 -7.57 11.57 1.77
N LEU A 301 -8.31 10.92 2.66
CA LEU A 301 -7.75 9.87 3.52
C LEU A 301 -7.33 8.65 2.73
N SER A 302 -8.07 8.28 1.69
CA SER A 302 -7.70 7.18 0.78
C SER A 302 -6.39 7.46 0.05
N ALA A 303 -6.18 8.69 -0.42
CA ALA A 303 -4.92 9.12 -1.04
C ALA A 303 -3.75 9.07 -0.06
N ILE A 304 -3.94 9.55 1.18
CA ILE A 304 -2.91 9.49 2.24
C ILE A 304 -2.58 8.03 2.59
N LEU A 305 -3.61 7.19 2.75
CA LEU A 305 -3.46 5.75 3.02
C LEU A 305 -2.61 5.08 1.93
N ALA A 306 -2.96 5.31 0.66
CA ALA A 306 -2.26 4.74 -0.46
C ALA A 306 -0.80 5.22 -0.57
N PHE A 307 -0.52 6.50 -0.26
CA PHE A 307 0.84 7.01 -0.20
C PHE A 307 1.69 6.23 0.81
N PHE A 308 1.18 6.03 2.03
CA PHE A 308 1.92 5.28 3.06
C PHE A 308 2.12 3.81 2.69
N ILE A 309 1.10 3.16 2.12
CA ILE A 309 1.17 1.74 1.75
C ILE A 309 2.10 1.52 0.55
N THR A 310 1.99 2.32 -0.51
CA THR A 310 2.90 2.21 -1.67
C THR A 310 4.35 2.43 -1.25
N THR A 311 4.62 3.45 -0.44
CA THR A 311 5.96 3.72 0.10
C THR A 311 6.50 2.56 0.91
N PHE A 312 5.65 1.95 1.74
CA PHE A 312 6.01 0.77 2.52
C PHE A 312 6.33 -0.44 1.66
N ILE A 313 5.53 -0.70 0.63
CA ILE A 313 5.77 -1.80 -0.32
C ILE A 313 7.17 -1.67 -0.92
N PHE A 314 7.56 -0.50 -1.42
CA PHE A 314 8.92 -0.29 -1.95
C PHE A 314 9.99 -0.53 -0.89
N TYR A 315 9.72 -0.10 0.34
CA TYR A 315 10.64 -0.30 1.44
C TYR A 315 10.84 -1.79 1.77
N LEU A 316 9.81 -2.62 1.70
CA LEU A 316 9.96 -4.07 1.85
C LEU A 316 10.91 -4.72 0.83
N PHE A 317 11.11 -4.07 -0.33
CA PHE A 317 12.05 -4.51 -1.36
C PHE A 317 13.46 -3.87 -1.22
N SER A 318 13.64 -2.90 -0.33
CA SER A 318 14.95 -2.33 0.00
C SER A 318 15.81 -3.34 0.75
N ARG A 319 17.11 -3.39 0.43
CA ARG A 319 18.08 -4.27 1.10
C ARG A 319 18.63 -3.70 2.40
N LYS A 320 18.60 -2.38 2.57
CA LYS A 320 19.14 -1.71 3.76
C LYS A 320 18.02 -1.13 4.61
N ARG A 321 18.15 -1.37 5.91
CA ARG A 321 17.25 -0.88 6.94
C ARG A 321 17.78 0.44 7.47
N ASN A 322 17.05 1.53 7.26
CA ASN A 322 17.39 2.85 7.81
C ASN A 322 16.25 3.38 8.70
N VAL A 323 16.47 4.51 9.38
CA VAL A 323 15.49 5.13 10.29
C VAL A 323 14.14 5.40 9.62
N LEU A 324 14.15 5.75 8.32
CA LEU A 324 12.93 5.97 7.55
C LEU A 324 12.14 4.66 7.38
N PHE A 325 12.80 3.49 7.32
CA PHE A 325 12.10 2.20 7.33
C PHE A 325 11.22 2.07 8.55
N ASP A 326 11.80 2.29 9.73
CA ASP A 326 11.15 1.95 10.98
C ASP A 326 9.97 2.90 11.20
N LYS A 327 10.11 4.17 10.82
CA LYS A 327 9.01 5.13 10.79
C LYS A 327 7.89 4.71 9.84
N LEU A 328 8.21 4.37 8.59
CA LEU A 328 7.20 3.97 7.60
C LEU A 328 6.52 2.64 7.94
N PHE A 329 7.30 1.66 8.39
CA PHE A 329 6.80 0.36 8.85
C PHE A 329 5.87 0.57 10.04
N PHE A 330 6.19 1.47 10.98
CA PHE A 330 5.33 1.78 12.11
C PHE A 330 4.00 2.41 11.70
N VAL A 331 4.02 3.41 10.81
CA VAL A 331 2.77 4.02 10.31
C VAL A 331 1.92 2.98 9.58
N ASN A 332 2.53 2.17 8.71
CA ASN A 332 1.80 1.11 8.00
C ASN A 332 1.28 0.03 8.93
N TYR A 333 2.03 -0.29 9.98
CA TYR A 333 1.58 -1.17 11.04
C TYR A 333 0.28 -0.67 11.69
N LEU A 334 0.20 0.62 12.02
CA LEU A 334 -1.02 1.22 12.58
C LEU A 334 -2.19 1.17 11.58
N LEU A 335 -1.92 1.47 10.30
CA LEU A 335 -2.93 1.40 9.24
C LEU A 335 -3.47 -0.02 9.02
N VAL A 336 -2.59 -1.04 9.04
CA VAL A 336 -2.97 -2.45 8.91
C VAL A 336 -3.84 -2.87 10.08
N ILE A 337 -3.48 -2.50 11.32
CA ILE A 337 -4.31 -2.79 12.49
C ILE A 337 -5.68 -2.14 12.34
N PHE A 338 -5.74 -0.85 11.99
CA PHE A 338 -7.00 -0.16 11.79
C PHE A 338 -7.87 -0.84 10.73
N ALA A 339 -7.29 -1.18 9.58
CA ALA A 339 -8.00 -1.85 8.49
C ALA A 339 -8.54 -3.23 8.89
N VAL A 340 -7.74 -4.03 9.61
CA VAL A 340 -8.15 -5.36 10.10
C VAL A 340 -9.25 -5.24 11.18
N VAL A 341 -9.19 -4.21 12.02
CA VAL A 341 -10.21 -3.94 13.06
C VAL A 341 -11.55 -3.58 12.44
N VAL A 342 -11.56 -2.68 11.46
CA VAL A 342 -12.78 -2.18 10.82
C VAL A 342 -13.39 -3.20 9.84
N SER A 343 -12.56 -4.03 9.21
CA SER A 343 -13.03 -4.97 8.19
C SER A 343 -13.92 -6.08 8.74
N THR A 344 -15.08 -6.28 8.12
CA THR A 344 -15.96 -7.44 8.32
C THR A 344 -15.71 -8.57 7.31
N ASN A 345 -14.95 -8.31 6.24
CA ASN A 345 -14.69 -9.27 5.18
C ASN A 345 -13.59 -10.27 5.58
N LEU A 346 -13.92 -11.56 5.58
CA LEU A 346 -13.02 -12.66 5.94
C LEU A 346 -11.76 -12.70 5.05
N TYR A 347 -11.94 -12.64 3.74
CA TYR A 347 -10.84 -12.74 2.77
C TYR A 347 -9.86 -11.58 2.92
N PHE A 348 -10.36 -10.41 3.28
CA PHE A 348 -9.53 -9.23 3.50
C PHE A 348 -8.62 -9.37 4.74
N ILE A 349 -9.15 -9.92 5.83
CA ILE A 349 -8.33 -10.23 7.02
C ILE A 349 -7.31 -11.32 6.70
N LEU A 350 -7.71 -12.33 5.94
CA LEU A 350 -6.85 -13.45 5.55
C LEU A 350 -5.71 -13.00 4.64
N LEU A 351 -5.96 -12.04 3.74
CA LEU A 351 -4.93 -11.38 2.94
C LEU A 351 -3.85 -10.72 3.82
N PHE A 352 -4.25 -9.92 4.82
CA PHE A 352 -3.29 -9.29 5.73
C PHE A 352 -2.52 -10.30 6.56
N LEU A 353 -3.17 -11.39 6.97
CA LEU A 353 -2.48 -12.49 7.63
C LEU A 353 -1.42 -13.13 6.73
N ILE A 354 -1.74 -13.41 5.45
CA ILE A 354 -0.77 -13.94 4.49
C ILE A 354 0.41 -12.97 4.31
N ILE A 355 0.13 -11.67 4.17
CA ILE A 355 1.18 -10.64 4.09
C ILE A 355 2.06 -10.68 5.34
N ALA A 356 1.46 -10.76 6.52
CA ALA A 356 2.18 -10.84 7.79
C ALA A 356 3.10 -12.08 7.84
N LEU A 357 2.57 -13.25 7.46
CA LEU A 357 3.32 -14.50 7.41
C LEU A 357 4.50 -14.39 6.43
N LEU A 358 4.29 -13.83 5.24
CA LEU A 358 5.38 -13.60 4.27
C LEU A 358 6.45 -12.64 4.82
N LEU A 359 6.04 -11.61 5.56
CA LEU A 359 6.96 -10.66 6.18
C LEU A 359 7.75 -11.28 7.34
N SER A 360 7.22 -12.29 8.02
CA SER A 360 7.89 -12.97 9.14
C SER A 360 9.12 -13.79 8.73
N GLY A 361 9.22 -14.20 7.46
CA GLY A 361 10.39 -14.93 6.95
C GLY A 361 10.70 -16.19 7.76
N LYS A 362 11.90 -16.28 8.35
CA LYS A 362 12.31 -17.46 9.14
C LYS A 362 11.58 -17.59 10.48
N ASP A 363 10.93 -16.53 10.95
CA ASP A 363 10.29 -16.48 12.28
C ASP A 363 8.83 -16.92 12.29
N ILE A 364 8.28 -17.34 11.14
CA ILE A 364 6.86 -17.65 10.97
C ILE A 364 6.34 -18.55 12.09
N PHE A 365 6.95 -19.73 12.28
CA PHE A 365 6.48 -20.71 13.28
C PHE A 365 6.58 -20.20 14.71
N LYS A 366 7.68 -19.51 15.04
CA LYS A 366 7.89 -18.93 16.38
C LYS A 366 6.84 -17.88 16.71
N LEU A 367 6.49 -17.03 15.73
CA LEU A 367 5.46 -16.02 15.90
C LEU A 367 4.07 -16.66 15.98
N ILE A 368 3.75 -17.65 15.14
CA ILE A 368 2.46 -18.36 15.19
C ILE A 368 2.24 -18.91 16.59
N TRP A 369 3.22 -19.63 17.14
CA TRP A 369 3.09 -20.22 18.48
C TRP A 369 2.89 -19.17 19.57
N ARG A 370 3.66 -18.08 19.53
CA ARG A 370 3.53 -16.96 20.50
C ARG A 370 2.16 -16.30 20.41
N THR A 371 1.65 -16.08 19.19
CA THR A 371 0.32 -15.51 18.97
C THR A 371 -0.77 -16.43 19.51
N LEU A 372 -0.73 -17.73 19.18
CA LEU A 372 -1.70 -18.71 19.67
C LEU A 372 -1.71 -18.78 21.20
N ALA A 373 -0.53 -18.87 21.83
CA ALA A 373 -0.42 -18.93 23.28
C ALA A 373 -1.00 -17.67 23.95
N ALA A 374 -0.78 -16.49 23.37
CA ALA A 374 -1.23 -15.23 23.93
C ALA A 374 -2.74 -14.99 23.80
N ILE A 375 -3.39 -15.49 22.74
CA ILE A 375 -4.84 -15.31 22.55
C ILE A 375 -5.69 -16.50 22.99
N LEU A 376 -5.08 -17.63 23.38
CA LEU A 376 -5.78 -18.90 23.61
C LEU A 376 -7.02 -18.73 24.50
N VAL A 377 -6.84 -18.16 25.70
CA VAL A 377 -7.93 -17.99 26.67
C VAL A 377 -9.00 -17.03 26.13
N PHE A 378 -8.59 -15.91 25.57
CA PHE A 378 -9.51 -14.89 25.03
C PHE A 378 -10.35 -15.46 23.88
N ASN A 379 -9.70 -16.08 22.89
CA ASN A 379 -10.39 -16.66 21.73
C ASN A 379 -11.28 -17.84 22.12
N LEU A 380 -10.90 -18.67 23.11
CA LEU A 380 -11.77 -19.75 23.60
C LEU A 380 -13.06 -19.19 24.22
N LEU A 381 -12.95 -18.18 25.10
CA LEU A 381 -14.11 -17.54 25.73
C LEU A 381 -15.02 -16.87 24.70
N SER A 382 -14.43 -16.10 23.78
CA SER A 382 -15.19 -15.48 22.69
C SER A 382 -15.84 -16.52 21.77
N SER A 383 -15.16 -17.66 21.53
CA SER A 383 -15.71 -18.72 20.71
C SER A 383 -16.93 -19.38 21.34
N ILE A 384 -16.90 -19.64 22.65
CA ILE A 384 -18.04 -20.15 23.41
C ILE A 384 -19.25 -19.20 23.25
N TYR A 385 -19.04 -17.89 23.40
CA TYR A 385 -20.10 -16.89 23.22
C TYR A 385 -20.76 -16.96 21.83
N PHE A 386 -19.96 -17.02 20.75
CA PHE A 386 -20.50 -17.09 19.39
C PHE A 386 -21.17 -18.43 19.07
N ILE A 387 -20.70 -19.53 19.68
CA ILE A 387 -21.36 -20.84 19.56
C ILE A 387 -22.72 -20.82 20.24
N ILE A 388 -22.82 -20.29 21.46
CA ILE A 388 -24.09 -20.18 22.21
C ILE A 388 -25.11 -19.32 21.44
N THR A 389 -24.64 -18.22 20.84
CA THR A 389 -25.50 -17.30 20.05
C THR A 389 -25.74 -17.77 18.60
N LYS A 390 -25.22 -18.95 18.21
CA LYS A 390 -25.33 -19.54 16.87
C LYS A 390 -24.83 -18.63 15.73
N ASN A 391 -23.87 -17.74 16.02
CA ASN A 391 -23.33 -16.79 15.05
C ASN A 391 -21.97 -17.25 14.49
N TYR A 392 -21.99 -18.34 13.71
CA TYR A 392 -20.79 -19.01 13.21
C TYR A 392 -19.97 -18.18 12.22
N THR A 393 -20.61 -17.29 11.46
CA THR A 393 -19.90 -16.41 10.52
C THR A 393 -19.01 -15.42 11.27
N ASN A 394 -19.55 -14.80 12.32
CA ASN A 394 -18.78 -13.86 13.15
C ASN A 394 -17.74 -14.57 14.03
N LEU A 395 -17.98 -15.82 14.43
CA LEU A 395 -17.00 -16.65 15.14
C LEU A 395 -15.67 -16.70 14.38
N VAL A 396 -15.72 -17.03 13.08
CA VAL A 396 -14.51 -17.19 12.26
C VAL A 396 -13.83 -15.84 12.04
N VAL A 397 -14.59 -14.81 11.65
CA VAL A 397 -14.07 -13.47 11.41
C VAL A 397 -13.41 -12.90 12.67
N PHE A 398 -14.03 -13.05 13.84
CA PHE A 398 -13.51 -12.54 15.10
C PHE A 398 -12.20 -13.21 15.50
N ASN A 399 -12.16 -14.55 15.50
CA ASN A 399 -10.95 -15.29 15.86
C ASN A 399 -9.80 -15.04 14.88
N LEU A 400 -10.09 -14.93 13.58
CA LEU A 400 -9.06 -14.60 12.59
C LEU A 400 -8.55 -13.17 12.78
N ARG A 401 -9.44 -12.21 13.09
CA ARG A 401 -9.07 -10.82 13.35
C ARG A 401 -8.13 -10.70 14.55
N THR A 402 -8.48 -11.31 15.68
CA THR A 402 -7.67 -11.25 16.91
C THR A 402 -6.29 -11.88 16.70
N PHE A 403 -6.23 -13.02 16.02
CA PHE A 403 -4.98 -13.66 15.63
C PHE A 403 -4.14 -12.73 14.74
N THR A 404 -4.74 -12.18 13.69
CA THR A 404 -4.03 -11.35 12.70
C THR A 404 -3.47 -10.08 13.33
N ILE A 405 -4.25 -9.38 14.16
CA ILE A 405 -3.80 -8.17 14.87
C ILE A 405 -2.60 -8.51 15.75
N LEU A 406 -2.72 -9.52 16.63
CA LEU A 406 -1.64 -9.83 17.56
C LEU A 406 -0.39 -10.35 16.83
N TYR A 407 -0.56 -11.16 15.79
CA TYR A 407 0.55 -11.62 14.96
C TYR A 407 1.31 -10.43 14.34
N PHE A 408 0.59 -9.46 13.79
CA PHE A 408 1.19 -8.25 13.21
C PHE A 408 1.90 -7.40 14.28
N THR A 409 1.33 -7.29 15.48
CA THR A 409 1.94 -6.60 16.64
C THR A 409 3.25 -7.25 17.08
N LEU A 410 3.28 -8.57 17.20
CA LEU A 410 4.51 -9.29 17.57
C LEU A 410 5.58 -9.19 16.46
N LEU A 411 5.16 -9.25 15.19
CA LEU A 411 6.05 -9.02 14.05
C LEU A 411 6.63 -7.60 14.06
N ALA A 412 5.80 -6.60 14.30
CA ALA A 412 6.21 -5.20 14.40
C ALA A 412 7.18 -4.98 15.56
N GLY A 413 6.89 -5.52 16.75
CA GLY A 413 7.80 -5.44 17.90
C GLY A 413 9.16 -6.10 17.66
N LYS A 414 9.20 -7.19 16.87
CA LYS A 414 10.47 -7.82 16.48
C LYS A 414 11.24 -7.00 15.45
N LYS A 415 10.53 -6.39 14.50
CA LYS A 415 11.19 -5.65 13.43
C LYS A 415 11.58 -4.26 13.93
N LEU A 416 10.68 -3.47 14.47
CA LEU A 416 10.83 -2.03 14.65
C LEU A 416 11.85 -1.64 15.72
N ASN A 417 12.62 -0.59 15.44
CA ASN A 417 13.42 0.11 16.43
C ASN A 417 12.63 1.34 16.95
N LEU A 418 12.15 1.28 18.19
CA LEU A 418 11.38 2.37 18.81
C LEU A 418 12.16 3.68 18.90
N PHE A 419 13.46 3.64 19.17
CA PHE A 419 14.32 4.84 19.21
C PHE A 419 14.39 5.51 17.85
N ALA A 420 14.49 4.72 16.78
CA ALA A 420 14.49 5.24 15.42
C ALA A 420 13.14 5.88 15.07
N ILE A 421 12.02 5.26 15.47
CA ILE A 421 10.67 5.78 15.22
C ILE A 421 10.48 7.15 15.85
N PHE A 422 10.81 7.30 17.14
CA PHE A 422 10.55 8.52 17.90
C PHE A 422 11.66 9.59 17.81
N SER A 423 12.69 9.35 17.00
CA SER A 423 13.80 10.29 16.75
C SER A 423 13.38 11.66 16.16
N PHE A 424 12.13 11.83 15.72
CA PHE A 424 11.63 13.12 15.21
C PHE A 424 11.45 14.17 16.33
N SER A 425 11.35 13.74 17.60
CA SER A 425 11.21 14.64 18.74
C SER A 425 12.38 14.42 19.70
N PRO A 426 13.23 15.44 19.92
CA PRO A 426 14.31 15.36 20.90
C PRO A 426 13.79 14.98 22.29
N PHE A 427 12.66 15.54 22.70
CA PHE A 427 12.03 15.27 24.00
C PHE A 427 11.60 13.81 24.15
N ILE A 428 10.90 13.24 23.15
CA ILE A 428 10.44 11.85 23.21
C ILE A 428 11.64 10.90 23.14
N SER A 429 12.59 11.16 22.25
CA SER A 429 13.79 10.35 22.10
C SER A 429 14.61 10.32 23.39
N TYR A 430 14.76 11.48 24.04
CA TYR A 430 15.43 11.62 25.31
C TYR A 430 14.72 10.85 26.42
N THR A 431 13.42 11.08 26.59
CA THR A 431 12.60 10.40 27.60
C THR A 431 12.61 8.89 27.41
N LEU A 432 12.51 8.41 26.17
CA LEU A 432 12.56 6.98 25.84
C LEU A 432 13.92 6.37 26.17
N THR A 433 15.01 7.08 25.89
CA THR A 433 16.38 6.64 26.18
C THR A 433 16.61 6.54 27.68
N LEU A 434 16.19 7.56 28.44
CA LEU A 434 16.25 7.53 29.91
C LEU A 434 15.41 6.40 30.48
N ALA A 435 14.15 6.27 30.06
CA ALA A 435 13.25 5.22 30.53
C ALA A 435 13.83 3.83 30.27
N TYR A 436 14.34 3.58 29.05
CA TYR A 436 14.97 2.31 28.71
C TYR A 436 16.21 2.02 29.55
N SER A 437 17.09 3.01 29.73
CA SER A 437 18.28 2.88 30.58
C SER A 437 17.90 2.53 32.03
N GLN A 438 16.89 3.19 32.59
CA GLN A 438 16.42 2.91 33.94
C GLN A 438 15.76 1.53 34.04
N ILE A 439 14.95 1.12 33.06
CA ILE A 439 14.37 -0.23 33.02
C ILE A 439 15.48 -1.29 33.07
N MET A 440 16.55 -1.14 32.29
CA MET A 440 17.65 -2.11 32.29
C MET A 440 18.40 -2.14 33.64
N ASN A 441 18.62 -0.97 34.26
CA ASN A 441 19.23 -0.88 35.58
C ASN A 441 18.35 -1.52 36.68
N TYR A 442 17.04 -1.32 36.62
CA TYR A 442 16.10 -1.91 37.57
C TYR A 442 15.92 -3.41 37.36
N LEU A 443 15.93 -3.90 36.11
CA LEU A 443 15.94 -5.33 35.81
C LEU A 443 17.19 -5.99 36.43
N THR A 444 18.36 -5.39 36.26
CA THR A 444 19.60 -5.89 36.85
C THR A 444 19.53 -5.90 38.38
N THR A 445 19.01 -4.82 38.99
CA THR A 445 18.82 -4.72 40.44
C THR A 445 17.84 -5.81 40.93
N TYR A 446 16.76 -6.05 40.19
CA TYR A 446 15.77 -7.08 40.50
C TYR A 446 16.37 -8.48 40.46
N GLU A 447 17.17 -8.80 39.44
CA GLU A 447 17.87 -10.08 39.34
C GLU A 447 18.86 -10.29 40.49
N GLN A 448 19.61 -9.25 40.87
CA GLN A 448 20.51 -9.29 42.03
C GLN A 448 19.75 -9.52 43.33
N MET A 449 18.62 -8.83 43.53
CA MET A 449 17.77 -9.04 44.70
C MET A 449 17.21 -10.45 44.74
N LYS A 450 16.78 -10.98 43.59
CA LYS A 450 16.28 -12.35 43.49
C LYS A 450 17.36 -13.36 43.89
N GLN A 451 18.58 -13.22 43.37
CA GLN A 451 19.72 -14.08 43.74
C GLN A 451 20.10 -13.94 45.23
N ALA A 452 20.10 -12.73 45.76
CA ALA A 452 20.36 -12.47 47.18
C ALA A 452 19.29 -13.08 48.08
N LEU A 453 18.03 -13.10 47.63
CA LEU A 453 16.92 -13.72 48.33
C LEU A 453 17.04 -15.25 48.28
N ASP A 454 17.27 -15.82 47.09
CA ASP A 454 17.43 -17.26 46.88
C ASP A 454 18.60 -17.84 47.69
N SER A 455 19.70 -17.09 47.86
CA SER A 455 20.86 -17.52 48.67
C SER A 455 20.65 -17.44 50.19
N ARG A 456 19.72 -16.61 50.67
CA ARG A 456 19.47 -16.40 52.11
C ARG A 456 18.29 -17.20 52.63
N ILE A 457 17.52 -17.82 51.75
CA ILE A 457 16.31 -18.55 52.09
C ILE A 457 16.60 -20.05 52.15
N VAL A 458 16.39 -20.62 53.34
CA VAL A 458 16.58 -22.05 53.60
C VAL A 458 15.27 -22.84 53.47
N LYS A 459 14.10 -22.18 53.57
CA LYS A 459 12.76 -22.80 53.47
C LYS A 459 11.89 -22.08 52.43
N LYS A 460 11.00 -22.81 51.75
CA LYS A 460 10.05 -22.20 50.79
C LYS A 460 9.27 -21.04 51.44
N ILE A 461 9.20 -19.93 50.73
CA ILE A 461 8.50 -18.71 51.15
C ILE A 461 7.00 -19.00 51.20
N THR A 462 6.35 -18.64 52.31
CA THR A 462 4.88 -18.72 52.45
C THR A 462 4.22 -17.57 51.67
N LEU A 463 2.95 -17.75 51.28
CA LEU A 463 2.22 -16.74 50.51
C LEU A 463 2.23 -15.35 51.19
N MET A 464 2.07 -15.33 52.52
CA MET A 464 2.06 -14.11 53.33
C MET A 464 3.42 -13.41 53.33
N ASN A 465 4.52 -14.17 53.45
CA ASN A 465 5.87 -13.62 53.36
C ASN A 465 6.19 -13.12 51.94
N SER A 466 5.64 -13.76 50.90
CA SER A 466 5.79 -13.29 49.52
C SER A 466 5.18 -11.90 49.31
N TYR A 467 4.03 -11.60 49.92
CA TYR A 467 3.44 -10.25 49.87
C TYR A 467 4.32 -9.22 50.59
N SER A 468 4.84 -9.54 51.77
CA SER A 468 5.74 -8.65 52.50
C SER A 468 7.02 -8.37 51.70
N ILE A 469 7.63 -9.42 51.12
CA ILE A 469 8.82 -9.30 50.27
C ILE A 469 8.54 -8.42 49.05
N LEU A 470 7.39 -8.61 48.38
CA LEU A 470 6.97 -7.77 47.27
C LEU A 470 6.83 -6.30 47.71
N GLY A 471 6.23 -6.05 48.87
CA GLY A 471 6.09 -4.71 49.43
C GLY A 471 7.44 -4.03 49.68
N TYR A 472 8.40 -4.74 50.29
CA TYR A 472 9.77 -4.23 50.49
C TYR A 472 10.49 -3.98 49.17
N GLN A 473 10.34 -4.87 48.19
CA GLN A 473 10.92 -4.69 46.85
C GLN A 473 10.37 -3.43 46.18
N ILE A 474 9.04 -3.26 46.16
CA ILE A 474 8.38 -2.09 45.58
C ILE A 474 8.88 -0.81 46.27
N ASN A 475 8.92 -0.78 47.61
CA ASN A 475 9.37 0.40 48.34
C ASN A 475 10.84 0.74 48.02
N LEU A 476 11.72 -0.27 47.94
CA LEU A 476 13.11 -0.09 47.53
C LEU A 476 13.22 0.47 46.11
N PHE A 477 12.46 -0.06 45.15
CA PHE A 477 12.47 0.44 43.77
C PHE A 477 11.94 1.88 43.69
N ILE A 478 10.89 2.22 44.43
CA ILE A 478 10.36 3.60 44.50
C ILE A 478 11.43 4.54 45.05
N LYS A 479 12.04 4.21 46.19
CA LYS A 479 13.09 5.03 46.81
C LYS A 479 14.28 5.22 45.87
N LYS A 480 14.78 4.13 45.28
CA LYS A 480 15.87 4.15 44.30
C LYS A 480 15.51 4.97 43.06
N THR A 481 14.25 4.97 42.63
CA THR A 481 13.79 5.77 41.50
C THR A 481 13.85 7.27 41.79
N PHE A 482 13.45 7.71 43.00
CA PHE A 482 13.58 9.10 43.40
C PHE A 482 15.05 9.55 43.52
N GLU A 483 15.90 8.71 44.11
CA GLU A 483 17.34 8.97 44.23
C GLU A 483 18.00 9.07 42.86
N ASN A 484 17.83 8.06 41.99
CA ASN A 484 18.35 8.06 40.62
C ASN A 484 17.85 9.27 39.82
N SER A 485 16.57 9.63 39.93
CA SER A 485 16.01 10.79 39.24
C SER A 485 16.70 12.09 39.65
N LYS A 486 16.94 12.27 40.96
CA LYS A 486 17.65 13.44 41.50
C LYS A 486 19.10 13.49 41.02
N GLU A 487 19.82 12.37 41.10
CA GLU A 487 21.21 12.27 40.64
C GLU A 487 21.35 12.53 39.14
N ILE A 488 20.50 11.90 38.32
CA ILE A 488 20.50 12.09 36.87
C ILE A 488 20.23 13.55 36.53
N THR A 489 19.21 14.16 37.15
CA THR A 489 18.88 15.59 36.93
C THR A 489 20.06 16.50 37.29
N GLN A 490 20.71 16.27 38.43
CA GLN A 490 21.89 17.02 38.84
C GLN A 490 23.07 16.83 37.87
N ALA A 491 23.31 15.60 37.41
CA ALA A 491 24.36 15.27 36.46
C ALA A 491 24.12 15.83 35.07
N ILE A 492 22.85 15.95 34.64
CA ILE A 492 22.50 16.61 33.38
C ILE A 492 22.77 18.10 33.50
N ASN A 493 22.25 18.75 34.55
CA ASN A 493 22.41 20.18 34.77
C ASN A 493 23.89 20.59 34.86
N SER A 494 24.76 19.73 35.39
CA SER A 494 26.20 19.99 35.47
C SER A 494 26.96 19.76 34.15
N ARG A 495 26.38 19.02 33.19
CA ARG A 495 26.97 18.74 31.86
C ARG A 495 26.48 19.69 30.77
N THR A 496 25.30 20.28 30.91
CA THR A 496 24.81 21.35 30.03
C THR A 496 25.53 22.66 30.37
N ILE A 497 26.57 22.99 29.60
CA ILE A 497 26.98 24.39 29.41
C ILE A 497 25.95 24.99 28.46
N ILE A 498 24.97 25.70 29.05
CA ILE A 498 23.95 26.62 28.47
C ILE A 498 23.46 26.31 27.05
#